data_AF-A0A4U9HU89-F1
#
_entry.id   AF-A0A4U9HU89-F1
#
_cell.length_a   1.000
_cell.length_b   1.000
_cell.length_c   1.000
_cell.angle_alpha   90.00
_cell.angle_beta   90.00
_cell.angle_gamma   90.00
#
_symmetry.space_group_name_H-M   'P 1'
#
loop_
_entity.id
_entity.type
_entity.pdbx_description
1 polymer ?
#
loop_
_entity_poly.entity_id
_entity_poly.type
_entity_poly.pdbx_seq_one_letter_code
_entity_poly.pdbx_strand_id
1 'polypeptide(L)'
;MLTLLHLLSAVALLVWGTHIVRTGIMRVYGANLRRILSDSVEKKPLAFVSGIGVTALVQSSNATALLVTSFVAQGLVGLAPALVIMLGADVGTALMARVLTFDLSWLSPLLIFVGVILFLSRKQTRVGQVGRVFIGLGLIVLALELIVAAATPITQAAGVKVLFSSLTGDVMLDALTGALFAIISYSSLAAVLLTATLTASGVISLKVALCLVIGANLGSGLLATINSSGQNAAGRRVALGSLLFKLLGSALLLPFVTYLADWMARLAGAGRRAGDLFPRVLQT
;
A
#
# COMPACT_ATOMS: atom_id res chain seq x y z
N MET A 1 26.17 -11.82 1.17
CA MET A 1 25.15 -12.51 0.35
C MET A 1 23.91 -12.91 1.15
N LEU A 2 24.03 -13.50 2.36
CA LEU A 2 22.88 -13.89 3.18
C LEU A 2 21.93 -12.73 3.53
N THR A 3 22.45 -11.53 3.84
CA THR A 3 21.64 -10.35 4.16
C THR A 3 20.68 -9.95 3.03
N LEU A 4 21.15 -9.98 1.78
CA LEU A 4 20.32 -9.64 0.62
C LEU A 4 19.23 -10.71 0.41
N LEU A 5 19.54 -11.99 0.62
CA LEU A 5 18.55 -13.06 0.53
C LEU A 5 17.50 -12.96 1.64
N HIS A 6 17.88 -12.61 2.86
CA HIS A 6 16.94 -12.34 3.95
C HIS A 6 16.02 -11.16 3.62
N LEU A 7 16.57 -10.08 3.07
CA LEU A 7 15.77 -8.93 2.65
C LEU A 7 14.80 -9.30 1.52
N LEU A 8 15.27 -9.98 0.47
CA LEU A 8 14.44 -10.40 -0.67
C LEU A 8 13.33 -11.36 -0.25
N SER A 9 13.63 -12.33 0.63
CA SER A 9 12.62 -13.27 1.15
C SER A 9 11.59 -12.57 2.04
N ALA A 10 12.01 -11.63 2.89
CA ALA A 10 11.10 -10.83 3.70
C ALA A 10 10.19 -9.93 2.82
N VAL A 11 10.75 -9.31 1.79
CA VAL A 11 9.97 -8.54 0.79
C VAL A 11 8.98 -9.44 0.04
N ALA A 12 9.39 -10.65 -0.35
CA ALA A 12 8.50 -11.61 -0.99
C ALA A 12 7.35 -12.03 -0.04
N LEU A 13 7.64 -12.25 1.24
CA LEU A 13 6.63 -12.51 2.27
C LEU A 13 5.66 -11.34 2.45
N LEU A 14 6.15 -10.10 2.42
CA LEU A 14 5.32 -8.90 2.49
C LEU A 14 4.35 -8.84 1.30
N VAL A 15 4.86 -9.00 0.08
CA VAL A 15 4.04 -9.00 -1.15
C VAL A 15 3.02 -10.14 -1.09
N TRP A 16 3.44 -11.33 -0.68
CA TRP A 16 2.55 -12.48 -0.55
C TRP A 16 1.46 -12.28 0.51
N GLY A 17 1.80 -11.72 1.67
CA GLY A 17 0.86 -11.38 2.73
C GLY A 17 -0.22 -10.43 2.23
N THR A 18 0.15 -9.34 1.57
CA THR A 18 -0.83 -8.40 0.98
C THR A 18 -1.71 -9.07 -0.08
N HIS A 19 -1.16 -9.98 -0.89
CA HIS A 19 -1.94 -10.76 -1.85
C HIS A 19 -2.95 -11.70 -1.17
N ILE A 20 -2.54 -12.38 -0.09
CA ILE A 20 -3.41 -13.27 0.69
C ILE A 20 -4.57 -12.49 1.29
N VAL A 21 -4.31 -11.35 1.94
CA VAL A 21 -5.35 -10.51 2.55
C VAL A 21 -6.37 -10.08 1.51
N ARG A 22 -5.91 -9.47 0.41
CA ARG A 22 -6.76 -9.02 -0.70
C ARG A 22 -7.65 -10.13 -1.23
N THR A 23 -7.08 -11.30 -1.53
CA THR A 23 -7.85 -12.42 -2.11
C THR A 23 -8.77 -13.10 -1.08
N GLY A 24 -8.39 -13.12 0.20
CA GLY A 24 -9.24 -13.62 1.28
C GLY A 24 -10.48 -12.74 1.47
N ILE A 25 -10.30 -11.42 1.56
CA ILE A 25 -11.41 -10.48 1.72
C ILE A 25 -12.34 -10.50 0.51
N MET A 26 -11.80 -10.55 -0.70
CA MET A 26 -12.64 -10.67 -1.91
C MET A 26 -13.46 -11.96 -1.94
N ARG A 27 -12.95 -13.08 -1.39
CA ARG A 27 -13.72 -14.34 -1.27
C ARG A 27 -14.82 -14.27 -0.21
N VAL A 28 -14.60 -13.56 0.89
CA VAL A 28 -15.59 -13.46 1.99
C VAL A 28 -16.66 -12.41 1.69
N TYR A 29 -16.22 -11.22 1.26
CA TYR A 29 -17.04 -10.01 1.21
C TYR A 29 -17.28 -9.50 -0.21
N GLY A 30 -16.79 -10.17 -1.27
CA GLY A 30 -16.86 -9.65 -2.64
C GLY A 30 -18.26 -9.19 -3.08
N ALA A 31 -19.30 -9.97 -2.78
CA ALA A 31 -20.69 -9.59 -3.09
C ALA A 31 -21.18 -8.38 -2.27
N ASN A 32 -20.82 -8.30 -0.99
CA ASN A 32 -21.16 -7.17 -0.11
C ASN A 32 -20.47 -5.89 -0.56
N LEU A 33 -19.18 -5.96 -0.89
CA LEU A 33 -18.40 -4.81 -1.37
C LEU A 33 -18.98 -4.27 -2.69
N ARG A 34 -19.36 -5.19 -3.59
CA ARG A 34 -20.07 -4.87 -4.83
C ARG A 34 -21.36 -4.10 -4.57
N ARG A 35 -22.19 -4.57 -3.64
CA ARG A 35 -23.43 -3.91 -3.24
C ARG A 35 -23.20 -2.53 -2.62
N ILE A 36 -22.24 -2.41 -1.69
CA ILE A 36 -21.93 -1.12 -1.06
C ILE A 36 -21.55 -0.07 -2.12
N LEU A 37 -20.70 -0.44 -3.09
CA LEU A 37 -20.30 0.48 -4.14
C LEU A 37 -21.46 0.83 -5.10
N SER A 38 -22.33 -0.13 -5.43
CA SER A 38 -23.50 0.10 -6.28
C SER A 38 -24.60 0.91 -5.59
N ASP A 39 -24.69 0.87 -4.27
CA ASP A 39 -25.70 1.63 -3.53
C ASP A 39 -25.19 3.05 -3.19
N SER A 40 -23.88 3.25 -3.24
CA SER A 40 -23.23 4.53 -2.87
C SER A 40 -23.21 5.59 -3.98
N VAL A 41 -23.81 5.30 -5.15
CA VAL A 41 -23.75 6.16 -6.34
C VAL A 41 -24.63 7.40 -6.26
N GLU A 42 -25.67 7.39 -5.41
CA GLU A 42 -26.66 8.46 -5.34
C GLU A 42 -26.08 9.78 -4.83
N LYS A 43 -25.04 9.73 -3.98
CA LYS A 43 -24.46 10.91 -3.33
C LYS A 43 -22.93 10.87 -3.37
N LYS A 44 -22.30 11.94 -3.88
CA LYS A 44 -20.83 12.06 -3.97
C LYS A 44 -20.10 11.80 -2.63
N PRO A 45 -20.56 12.31 -1.47
CA PRO A 45 -19.90 11.98 -0.19
C PRO A 45 -19.96 10.49 0.16
N LEU A 46 -21.08 9.82 -0.13
CA LEU A 46 -21.25 8.39 0.10
C LEU A 46 -20.37 7.56 -0.84
N ALA A 47 -20.25 7.98 -2.10
CA ALA A 47 -19.30 7.42 -3.06
C ALA A 47 -17.84 7.52 -2.55
N PHE A 48 -17.45 8.66 -1.98
CA PHE A 48 -16.10 8.85 -1.44
C PHE A 48 -15.85 7.94 -0.22
N VAL A 49 -16.77 7.94 0.75
CA VAL A 49 -16.65 7.12 1.98
C VAL A 49 -16.68 5.62 1.66
N SER A 50 -17.50 5.19 0.71
CA SER A 50 -17.51 3.79 0.27
C SER A 50 -16.19 3.40 -0.40
N GLY A 51 -15.59 4.29 -1.20
CA GLY A 51 -14.24 4.11 -1.74
C GLY A 51 -13.19 3.91 -0.64
N ILE A 52 -13.22 4.74 0.41
CA ILE A 52 -12.36 4.59 1.59
C ILE A 52 -12.60 3.23 2.24
N GLY A 53 -13.84 2.92 2.61
CA GLY A 53 -14.18 1.71 3.37
C GLY A 53 -13.85 0.44 2.60
N VAL A 54 -14.25 0.35 1.33
CA VAL A 54 -13.99 -0.84 0.49
C VAL A 54 -12.50 -1.03 0.28
N THR A 55 -11.77 0.04 0.00
CA THR A 55 -10.32 -0.09 -0.25
C THR A 55 -9.54 -0.33 1.02
N ALA A 56 -9.96 0.25 2.14
CA ALA A 56 -9.38 -0.02 3.44
C ALA A 56 -9.58 -1.50 3.81
N LEU A 57 -10.80 -2.03 3.63
CA LEU A 57 -11.07 -3.45 3.85
C LEU A 57 -10.22 -4.32 2.91
N VAL A 58 -10.34 -4.15 1.59
CA VAL A 58 -9.63 -5.00 0.61
C VAL A 58 -8.11 -4.77 0.60
N GLN A 59 -7.65 -3.65 1.13
CA GLN A 59 -6.27 -3.15 1.11
C GLN A 59 -5.69 -2.95 -0.30
N SER A 60 -6.54 -2.67 -1.29
CA SER A 60 -6.07 -2.52 -2.67
C SER A 60 -6.97 -1.60 -3.49
N SER A 61 -6.50 -0.39 -3.79
CA SER A 61 -7.20 0.54 -4.68
C SER A 61 -7.32 0.00 -6.11
N ASN A 62 -6.40 -0.87 -6.55
CA ASN A 62 -6.50 -1.56 -7.84
C ASN A 62 -7.66 -2.58 -7.87
N ALA A 63 -7.91 -3.30 -6.77
CA ALA A 63 -9.07 -4.19 -6.68
C ALA A 63 -10.38 -3.39 -6.65
N THR A 64 -10.42 -2.27 -5.94
CA THR A 64 -11.55 -1.34 -5.96
C THR A 64 -11.76 -0.76 -7.37
N ALA A 65 -10.69 -0.38 -8.07
CA ALA A 65 -10.74 0.08 -9.45
C ALA A 65 -11.40 -0.95 -10.37
N LEU A 66 -11.01 -2.23 -10.27
CA LEU A 66 -11.62 -3.30 -11.08
C LEU A 66 -13.10 -3.49 -10.80
N LEU A 67 -13.54 -3.36 -9.55
CA LEU A 67 -14.96 -3.41 -9.20
C LEU A 67 -15.72 -2.22 -9.82
N VAL A 68 -15.23 -1.01 -9.59
CA VAL A 68 -15.88 0.22 -10.06
C VAL A 68 -15.90 0.30 -11.59
N THR A 69 -14.79 -0.03 -12.26
CA THR A 69 -14.72 -0.03 -13.72
C THR A 69 -15.68 -1.05 -14.32
N SER A 70 -15.86 -2.21 -13.69
CA SER A 70 -16.84 -3.22 -14.13
C SER A 70 -18.29 -2.73 -14.00
N PHE A 71 -18.61 -1.92 -12.99
CA PHE A 71 -19.95 -1.35 -12.81
C PHE A 71 -20.24 -0.21 -13.76
N VAL A 72 -19.25 0.65 -14.00
CA VAL A 72 -19.36 1.69 -15.02
C VAL A 72 -19.49 1.07 -16.41
N ALA A 73 -18.75 -0.02 -16.67
CA ALA A 73 -18.87 -0.75 -17.93
C ALA A 73 -20.27 -1.35 -18.14
N GLN A 74 -20.94 -1.80 -17.07
CA GLN A 74 -22.30 -2.34 -17.10
C GLN A 74 -23.39 -1.25 -17.05
N GLY A 75 -23.03 0.03 -16.98
CA GLY A 75 -23.98 1.14 -16.86
C GLY A 75 -24.65 1.25 -15.48
N LEU A 76 -24.19 0.50 -14.49
CA LEU A 76 -24.73 0.51 -13.12
C LEU A 76 -24.28 1.74 -12.33
N VAL A 77 -23.13 2.32 -12.70
CA VAL A 77 -22.53 3.46 -12.03
C VAL A 77 -22.13 4.51 -13.06
N GLY A 78 -22.46 5.78 -12.80
CA GLY A 78 -22.00 6.90 -13.62
C GLY A 78 -20.50 7.17 -13.44
N LEU A 79 -19.86 7.77 -14.45
CA LEU A 79 -18.43 8.08 -14.43
C LEU A 79 -18.05 9.00 -13.25
N ALA A 80 -18.82 10.06 -12.99
CA ALA A 80 -18.49 11.02 -11.94
C ALA A 80 -18.47 10.41 -10.53
N PRO A 81 -19.52 9.68 -10.07
CA PRO A 81 -19.44 8.93 -8.81
C PRO A 81 -18.32 7.90 -8.77
N ALA A 82 -18.03 7.20 -9.87
CA ALA A 82 -16.92 6.25 -9.96
C ALA A 82 -15.56 6.91 -9.70
N LEU A 83 -15.32 8.08 -10.27
CA LEU A 83 -14.09 8.83 -9.99
C LEU A 83 -14.01 9.27 -8.52
N VAL A 84 -15.14 9.62 -7.91
CA VAL A 84 -15.21 9.96 -6.48
C VAL A 84 -14.93 8.74 -5.59
N ILE A 85 -15.42 7.56 -5.96
CA ILE A 85 -15.06 6.28 -5.31
C ILE A 85 -13.54 6.05 -5.42
N MET A 86 -12.96 6.30 -6.60
CA MET A 86 -11.52 6.12 -6.80
C MET A 86 -10.68 7.09 -5.95
N LEU A 87 -11.12 8.34 -5.78
CA LEU A 87 -10.47 9.28 -4.86
C LEU A 87 -10.50 8.75 -3.41
N GLY A 88 -11.65 8.23 -2.97
CA GLY A 88 -11.78 7.60 -1.67
C GLY A 88 -10.90 6.36 -1.53
N ALA A 89 -10.75 5.58 -2.61
CA ALA A 89 -9.92 4.37 -2.61
C ALA A 89 -8.45 4.67 -2.35
N ASP A 90 -7.92 5.74 -2.93
CA ASP A 90 -6.53 6.15 -2.70
C ASP A 90 -6.32 6.62 -1.24
N VAL A 91 -7.30 7.33 -0.65
CA VAL A 91 -7.30 7.66 0.78
C VAL A 91 -7.37 6.42 1.66
N GLY A 92 -8.21 5.44 1.32
CA GLY A 92 -8.30 4.16 2.02
C GLY A 92 -6.97 3.38 2.00
N THR A 93 -6.23 3.45 0.89
CA THR A 93 -4.89 2.83 0.79
C THR A 93 -3.90 3.50 1.74
N ALA A 94 -3.89 4.84 1.79
CA ALA A 94 -3.03 5.60 2.71
C ALA A 94 -3.39 5.32 4.19
N LEU A 95 -4.68 5.24 4.51
CA LEU A 95 -5.16 4.89 5.85
C LEU A 95 -4.66 3.50 6.26
N MET A 96 -4.74 2.51 5.38
CA MET A 96 -4.25 1.16 5.70
C MET A 96 -2.73 1.08 5.80
N ALA A 97 -1.99 1.85 5.00
CA ALA A 97 -0.54 1.97 5.19
C ALA A 97 -0.21 2.51 6.59
N ARG A 98 -0.95 3.52 7.06
CA ARG A 98 -0.80 4.05 8.42
C ARG A 98 -1.12 3.01 9.48
N VAL A 99 -2.23 2.29 9.34
CA VAL A 99 -2.68 1.26 10.29
C VAL A 99 -1.66 0.13 10.40
N LEU A 100 -1.18 -0.40 9.27
CA LEU A 100 -0.25 -1.53 9.25
C LEU A 100 1.18 -1.18 9.68
N THR A 101 1.49 0.12 9.77
CA THR A 101 2.77 0.55 10.33
C THR A 101 2.72 0.69 11.86
N PHE A 102 1.55 0.57 12.51
CA PHE A 102 1.44 0.48 13.99
C PHE A 102 2.23 -0.69 14.57
N ASP A 103 2.63 -0.56 15.84
CA ASP A 103 3.27 -1.64 16.57
C ASP A 103 2.27 -2.76 16.85
N LEU A 104 2.22 -3.67 15.89
CA LEU A 104 1.40 -4.87 15.88
C LEU A 104 2.26 -6.13 15.99
N SER A 105 3.53 -5.98 16.39
CA SER A 105 4.51 -7.08 16.46
C SER A 105 4.00 -8.25 17.30
N TRP A 106 3.51 -7.94 18.50
CA TRP A 106 2.87 -8.90 19.41
C TRP A 106 1.64 -9.59 18.82
N LEU A 107 0.94 -8.91 17.90
CA LEU A 107 -0.28 -9.42 17.27
C LEU A 107 0.02 -10.37 16.11
N SER A 108 1.19 -10.24 15.48
CA SER A 108 1.62 -11.08 14.35
C SER A 108 1.57 -12.59 14.64
N PRO A 109 2.27 -13.13 15.66
CA PRO A 109 2.25 -14.57 15.92
C PRO A 109 0.85 -15.09 16.26
N LEU A 110 0.03 -14.28 16.94
CA LEU A 110 -1.35 -14.63 17.26
C LEU A 110 -2.22 -14.71 16.00
N LEU A 111 -2.13 -13.73 15.11
CA LEU A 111 -2.86 -13.72 13.83
C LEU A 111 -2.48 -14.91 12.95
N ILE A 112 -1.18 -15.25 12.88
CA ILE A 112 -0.71 -16.41 12.12
C ILE A 112 -1.26 -17.68 12.74
N PHE A 113 -1.10 -17.88 14.06
CA PHE A 113 -1.51 -19.10 14.75
C PHE A 113 -3.02 -19.35 14.61
N VAL A 114 -3.84 -18.37 15.00
CA VAL A 114 -5.31 -18.47 14.90
C VAL A 114 -5.73 -18.60 13.44
N GLY A 115 -5.11 -17.82 12.54
CA GLY A 115 -5.41 -17.87 11.12
C GLY A 115 -5.18 -19.24 10.49
N VAL A 116 -4.06 -19.90 10.82
CA VAL A 116 -3.73 -21.25 10.36
C VAL A 116 -4.75 -22.26 10.88
N ILE A 117 -5.09 -22.23 12.17
CA ILE A 117 -6.08 -23.13 12.76
C ILE A 117 -7.43 -22.98 12.04
N LEU A 118 -7.93 -21.76 11.90
CA LEU A 118 -9.23 -21.49 11.24
C LEU A 118 -9.21 -21.91 9.77
N PHE A 119 -8.14 -21.58 9.03
CA PHE A 119 -8.02 -21.91 7.61
C PHE A 119 -7.95 -23.41 7.38
N LEU A 120 -7.09 -24.12 8.10
CA LEU A 120 -6.92 -25.57 7.93
C LEU A 120 -8.16 -26.36 8.38
N SER A 121 -8.85 -25.91 9.43
CA SER A 121 -10.04 -26.58 9.94
C SER A 121 -11.21 -26.51 8.95
N ARG A 122 -11.37 -25.39 8.22
CA ARG A 122 -12.58 -25.13 7.41
C ARG A 122 -12.28 -24.37 6.10
N LYS A 123 -11.33 -24.84 5.29
CA LYS A 123 -10.77 -24.17 4.09
C LYS A 123 -11.79 -23.50 3.16
N GLN A 124 -12.93 -24.14 2.89
CA GLN A 124 -13.93 -23.65 1.92
C GLN A 124 -15.05 -22.82 2.55
N THR A 125 -15.03 -22.61 3.86
CA THR A 125 -16.06 -21.82 4.55
C THR A 125 -15.63 -20.36 4.70
N ARG A 126 -16.60 -19.47 4.99
CA ARG A 126 -16.31 -18.07 5.34
C ARG A 126 -15.30 -17.96 6.49
N VAL A 127 -15.42 -18.81 7.51
CA VAL A 127 -14.52 -18.84 8.67
C VAL A 127 -13.08 -19.17 8.24
N GLY A 128 -12.90 -20.17 7.37
CA GLY A 128 -11.57 -20.49 6.85
C GLY A 128 -10.97 -19.36 6.04
N GLN A 129 -11.77 -18.67 5.22
CA GLN A 129 -11.30 -17.52 4.45
C GLN A 129 -10.96 -16.30 5.33
N VAL A 130 -11.68 -16.09 6.44
CA VAL A 130 -11.28 -15.11 7.47
C VAL A 130 -9.95 -15.54 8.12
N GLY A 131 -9.77 -16.83 8.40
CA GLY A 131 -8.48 -17.37 8.85
C GLY A 131 -7.34 -17.05 7.88
N ARG A 132 -7.59 -17.20 6.57
CA ARG A 132 -6.64 -16.81 5.52
C ARG A 132 -6.29 -15.31 5.58
N VAL A 133 -7.24 -14.43 5.87
CA VAL A 133 -6.98 -13.00 6.06
C VAL A 133 -6.06 -12.76 7.26
N PHE A 134 -6.30 -13.44 8.39
CA PHE A 134 -5.42 -13.35 9.56
C PHE A 134 -4.00 -13.83 9.28
N ILE A 135 -3.84 -14.95 8.55
CA ILE A 135 -2.51 -15.40 8.10
C ILE A 135 -1.83 -14.28 7.29
N GLY A 136 -2.53 -13.69 6.31
CA GLY A 136 -1.97 -12.64 5.47
C GLY A 136 -1.54 -11.41 6.28
N LEU A 137 -2.36 -10.95 7.23
CA LEU A 137 -2.05 -9.81 8.09
C LEU A 137 -0.85 -10.10 9.00
N GLY A 138 -0.81 -11.27 9.62
CA GLY A 138 0.33 -11.68 10.43
C GLY A 138 1.62 -11.80 9.61
N LEU A 139 1.55 -12.39 8.41
CA LEU A 139 2.71 -12.45 7.50
C LEU A 139 3.21 -11.07 7.07
N ILE A 140 2.32 -10.09 6.87
CA ILE A 140 2.71 -8.71 6.58
C ILE A 140 3.53 -8.16 7.75
N VAL A 141 3.02 -8.22 8.97
CA VAL A 141 3.71 -7.67 10.15
C VAL A 141 5.04 -8.39 10.40
N LEU A 142 5.05 -9.73 10.33
CA LEU A 142 6.28 -10.52 10.45
C LEU A 142 7.31 -10.14 9.38
N ALA A 143 6.87 -9.95 8.13
CA ALA A 143 7.76 -9.55 7.05
C ALA A 143 8.39 -8.17 7.30
N LEU A 144 7.65 -7.22 7.89
CA LEU A 144 8.20 -5.91 8.24
C LEU A 144 9.29 -6.04 9.32
N GLU A 145 9.09 -6.87 10.33
CA GLU A 145 10.12 -7.17 11.34
C GLU A 145 11.38 -7.79 10.71
N LEU A 146 11.19 -8.77 9.83
CA LEU A 146 12.29 -9.42 9.11
C LEU A 146 13.06 -8.45 8.21
N ILE A 147 12.36 -7.48 7.57
CA ILE A 147 12.98 -6.42 6.78
C ILE A 147 13.88 -5.55 7.69
N VAL A 148 13.39 -5.14 8.86
CA VAL A 148 14.17 -4.35 9.84
C VAL A 148 15.42 -5.11 10.28
N ALA A 149 15.24 -6.38 10.68
CA ALA A 149 16.33 -7.24 11.14
C ALA A 149 17.39 -7.43 10.04
N ALA A 150 16.96 -7.66 8.79
CA ALA A 150 17.87 -7.79 7.64
C ALA A 150 18.54 -6.45 7.26
N ALA A 151 17.88 -5.32 7.50
CA ALA A 151 18.40 -4.00 7.20
C ALA A 151 19.40 -3.46 8.23
N THR A 152 19.31 -3.91 9.49
CA THR A 152 20.16 -3.41 10.58
C THR A 152 21.66 -3.49 10.28
N PRO A 153 22.23 -4.62 9.81
CA PRO A 153 23.66 -4.71 9.46
C PRO A 153 24.08 -3.75 8.34
N ILE A 154 23.16 -3.43 7.42
CA ILE A 154 23.41 -2.51 6.29
C ILE A 154 23.66 -1.09 6.81
N THR A 155 22.92 -0.66 7.85
CA THR A 155 23.06 0.68 8.44
C THR A 155 24.26 0.85 9.36
N GLN A 156 24.77 -0.26 9.93
CA GLN A 156 25.92 -0.27 10.85
C GLN A 156 27.26 -0.38 10.13
N ALA A 157 27.29 -0.90 8.90
CA ALA A 157 28.48 -0.92 8.07
C ALA A 157 28.88 0.52 7.69
N ALA A 158 29.93 1.04 8.32
CA ALA A 158 30.38 2.44 8.19
C ALA A 158 30.62 2.90 6.74
N GLY A 159 30.99 2.00 5.82
CA GLY A 159 31.17 2.31 4.40
C GLY A 159 29.88 2.55 3.62
N VAL A 160 28.74 2.04 4.09
CA VAL A 160 27.44 2.15 3.39
C VAL A 160 26.86 3.55 3.55
N LYS A 161 26.94 4.16 4.75
CA LYS A 161 26.44 5.53 4.98
C LYS A 161 27.13 6.59 4.11
N VAL A 162 28.44 6.44 3.86
CA VAL A 162 29.24 7.37 3.03
C VAL A 162 28.94 7.22 1.53
N LEU A 163 28.67 5.99 1.08
CA LEU A 163 28.24 5.74 -0.29
C LEU A 163 26.80 6.21 -0.50
N PHE A 164 25.87 5.93 0.40
CA PHE A 164 24.48 6.39 0.30
C PHE A 164 24.34 7.91 0.44
N SER A 165 25.16 8.59 1.26
CA SER A 165 25.17 10.06 1.29
C SER A 165 25.64 10.70 -0.03
N SER A 166 26.36 9.94 -0.84
CA SER A 166 26.88 10.37 -2.15
C SER A 166 26.02 9.88 -3.34
N LEU A 167 25.21 8.84 -3.13
CA LEU A 167 24.35 8.18 -4.14
C LEU A 167 22.85 8.55 -4.05
N THR A 168 22.39 9.24 -3.02
CA THR A 168 21.00 9.70 -2.94
C THR A 168 20.81 11.05 -3.62
N GLY A 169 19.85 11.18 -4.54
CA GLY A 169 19.43 12.54 -4.90
C GLY A 169 18.53 12.75 -6.10
N ASP A 170 18.42 11.78 -7.02
CA ASP A 170 17.55 11.96 -8.19
C ASP A 170 16.10 11.59 -7.84
N VAL A 171 15.30 12.64 -7.63
CA VAL A 171 13.87 12.58 -7.34
C VAL A 171 13.10 11.75 -8.37
N MET A 172 13.47 11.82 -9.65
CA MET A 172 12.82 11.06 -10.71
C MET A 172 13.17 9.57 -10.63
N LEU A 173 14.45 9.22 -10.42
CA LEU A 173 14.85 7.82 -10.31
C LEU A 173 14.25 7.14 -9.07
N ASP A 174 14.20 7.84 -7.94
CA ASP A 174 13.55 7.34 -6.73
C ASP A 174 12.06 7.09 -6.97
N ALA A 175 11.36 8.02 -7.63
CA ALA A 175 9.94 7.85 -7.98
C ALA A 175 9.74 6.69 -8.98
N LEU A 176 10.58 6.56 -10.01
CA LEU A 176 10.51 5.45 -10.95
C LEU A 176 10.75 4.10 -10.29
N THR A 177 11.66 4.03 -9.32
CA THR A 177 11.95 2.81 -8.54
C THR A 177 10.72 2.39 -7.73
N GLY A 178 10.06 3.33 -7.08
CA GLY A 178 8.83 3.08 -6.34
C GLY A 178 7.69 2.62 -7.25
N ALA A 179 7.55 3.25 -8.43
CA ALA A 179 6.56 2.86 -9.43
C ALA A 179 6.81 1.44 -9.95
N LEU A 180 8.06 1.13 -10.31
CA LEU A 180 8.46 -0.17 -10.81
C LEU A 180 8.22 -1.26 -9.77
N PHE A 181 8.60 -1.02 -8.52
CA PHE A 181 8.34 -1.97 -7.43
C PHE A 181 6.84 -2.22 -7.24
N ALA A 182 6.00 -1.17 -7.24
CA ALA A 182 4.56 -1.32 -7.12
C ALA A 182 3.95 -2.10 -8.30
N ILE A 183 4.47 -1.91 -9.51
CA ILE A 183 4.07 -2.66 -10.72
C ILE A 183 4.44 -4.13 -10.60
N ILE A 184 5.71 -4.44 -10.30
CA ILE A 184 6.22 -5.82 -10.20
C ILE A 184 5.50 -6.58 -9.08
N SER A 185 5.29 -5.93 -7.93
CA SER A 185 4.60 -6.53 -6.78
C SER A 185 3.07 -6.56 -6.91
N TYR A 186 2.49 -5.92 -7.93
CA TYR A 186 1.04 -5.69 -8.05
C TYR A 186 0.42 -5.07 -6.78
N SER A 187 1.19 -4.27 -6.04
CA SER A 187 0.83 -3.75 -4.73
C SER A 187 1.58 -2.46 -4.37
N SER A 188 0.91 -1.31 -4.49
CA SER A 188 1.45 -0.06 -3.95
C SER A 188 1.53 -0.05 -2.43
N LEU A 189 0.62 -0.75 -1.74
CA LEU A 189 0.67 -0.85 -0.28
C LEU A 189 1.94 -1.57 0.19
N ALA A 190 2.33 -2.67 -0.47
CA ALA A 190 3.58 -3.37 -0.15
C ALA A 190 4.80 -2.45 -0.36
N ALA A 191 4.79 -1.66 -1.44
CA ALA A 191 5.83 -0.66 -1.72
C ALA A 191 5.93 0.38 -0.58
N VAL A 192 4.78 0.96 -0.21
CA VAL A 192 4.70 1.97 0.85
C VAL A 192 5.15 1.41 2.19
N LEU A 193 4.74 0.19 2.55
CA LEU A 193 5.14 -0.45 3.81
C LEU A 193 6.64 -0.76 3.86
N LEU A 194 7.21 -1.28 2.76
CA LEU A 194 8.65 -1.49 2.63
C LEU A 194 9.40 -0.16 2.79
N THR A 195 8.99 0.87 2.06
CA THR A 195 9.57 2.21 2.12
C THR A 195 9.50 2.80 3.53
N ALA A 196 8.34 2.74 4.17
CA ALA A 196 8.16 3.21 5.55
C ALA A 196 9.10 2.49 6.52
N THR A 197 9.21 1.17 6.41
CA THR A 197 10.06 0.33 7.25
C THR A 197 11.54 0.66 7.09
N LEU A 198 12.02 0.80 5.84
CA LEU A 198 13.40 1.17 5.55
C LEU A 198 13.74 2.58 6.02
N THR A 199 12.78 3.52 5.93
CA THR A 199 12.95 4.89 6.43
C THR A 199 13.06 4.92 7.94
N ALA A 200 12.17 4.18 8.60
CA ALA A 200 12.13 4.12 10.06
C ALA A 200 13.35 3.38 10.64
N SER A 201 13.95 2.46 9.87
CA SER A 201 15.24 1.82 10.19
C SER A 201 16.46 2.69 9.86
N GLY A 202 16.28 3.87 9.27
CA GLY A 202 17.37 4.78 8.89
C GLY A 202 18.19 4.33 7.67
N VAL A 203 17.69 3.37 6.88
CA VAL A 203 18.35 2.87 5.65
C VAL A 203 18.23 3.90 4.53
N ILE A 204 17.06 4.53 4.42
CA ILE A 204 16.78 5.57 3.42
C ILE A 204 16.30 6.84 4.10
N SER A 205 16.56 7.99 3.47
CA SER A 205 16.12 9.28 3.98
C SER A 205 14.62 9.49 3.75
N LEU A 206 14.00 10.39 4.53
CA LEU A 206 12.60 10.76 4.35
C LEU A 206 12.31 11.29 2.94
N LYS A 207 13.26 12.01 2.33
CA LYS A 207 13.13 12.50 0.95
C LYS A 207 12.99 11.34 -0.04
N VAL A 208 13.89 10.36 0.02
CA VAL A 208 13.84 9.16 -0.83
C VAL A 208 12.52 8.40 -0.60
N ALA A 209 12.09 8.31 0.66
CA ALA A 209 10.84 7.65 1.02
C ALA A 209 9.62 8.29 0.36
N LEU A 210 9.52 9.62 0.37
CA LEU A 210 8.43 10.34 -0.29
C LEU A 210 8.43 10.11 -1.80
N CYS A 211 9.59 10.16 -2.44
CA CYS A 211 9.72 9.89 -3.87
C CYS A 211 9.23 8.47 -4.20
N LEU A 212 9.68 7.45 -3.44
CA LEU A 212 9.26 6.05 -3.61
C LEU A 212 7.74 5.88 -3.42
N VAL A 213 7.14 6.54 -2.42
CA VAL A 213 5.69 6.46 -2.15
C VAL A 213 4.88 7.12 -3.27
N ILE A 214 5.30 8.30 -3.75
CA ILE A 214 4.66 8.98 -4.88
C ILE A 214 4.75 8.09 -6.13
N GLY A 215 5.93 7.53 -6.39
CA GLY A 215 6.17 6.56 -7.44
C GLY A 215 5.24 5.34 -7.35
N ALA A 216 5.19 4.70 -6.19
CA ALA A 216 4.34 3.53 -5.94
C ALA A 216 2.86 3.83 -6.18
N ASN A 217 2.40 5.02 -5.79
CA ASN A 217 1.04 5.47 -6.06
C ASN A 217 0.80 5.57 -7.58
N LEU A 218 1.70 6.22 -8.33
CA LEU A 218 1.62 6.30 -9.80
C LEU A 218 1.63 4.92 -10.46
N GLY A 219 2.50 4.02 -10.01
CA GLY A 219 2.57 2.62 -10.48
C GLY A 219 1.24 1.88 -10.32
N SER A 220 0.51 2.09 -9.21
CA SER A 220 -0.83 1.52 -9.03
C SER A 220 -1.87 2.04 -10.04
N GLY A 221 -1.77 3.30 -10.45
CA GLY A 221 -2.63 3.89 -11.48
C GLY A 221 -2.37 3.27 -12.86
N LEU A 222 -1.10 3.00 -13.17
CA LEU A 222 -0.71 2.29 -14.39
C LEU A 222 -1.28 0.87 -14.39
N LEU A 223 -1.13 0.13 -13.29
CA LEU A 223 -1.74 -1.20 -13.14
C LEU A 223 -3.26 -1.18 -13.32
N ALA A 224 -3.96 -0.19 -12.75
CA ALA A 224 -5.41 -0.06 -12.91
C ALA A 224 -5.81 0.14 -14.38
N THR A 225 -5.02 0.91 -15.12
CA THR A 225 -5.22 1.14 -16.56
C THR A 225 -4.96 -0.11 -17.38
N ILE A 226 -3.83 -0.80 -17.13
CA ILE A 226 -3.47 -2.06 -17.80
C ILE A 226 -4.56 -3.11 -17.57
N ASN A 227 -5.00 -3.30 -16.33
CA ASN A 227 -6.00 -4.31 -15.98
C ASN A 227 -7.42 -3.95 -16.48
N SER A 228 -7.67 -2.69 -16.81
CA SER A 228 -8.96 -2.23 -17.36
C SER A 228 -8.97 -2.11 -18.89
N SER A 229 -7.87 -2.48 -19.57
CA SER A 229 -7.75 -2.40 -21.02
C SER A 229 -8.81 -3.23 -21.77
N GLY A 230 -9.26 -4.36 -21.22
CA GLY A 230 -10.34 -5.17 -21.81
C GLY A 230 -11.75 -4.60 -21.66
N GLN A 231 -11.95 -3.54 -20.86
CA GLN A 231 -13.27 -2.95 -20.60
C GLN A 231 -13.72 -2.04 -21.73
N ASN A 232 -15.02 -1.70 -21.76
CA ASN A 232 -15.56 -0.71 -22.68
C ASN A 232 -15.05 0.71 -22.39
N ALA A 233 -15.38 1.67 -23.28
CA ALA A 233 -14.88 3.04 -23.17
C ALA A 233 -15.20 3.70 -21.81
N ALA A 234 -16.38 3.44 -21.24
CA ALA A 234 -16.79 4.00 -19.97
C ALA A 234 -15.94 3.45 -18.81
N GLY A 235 -15.72 2.14 -18.74
CA GLY A 235 -14.84 1.52 -17.75
C GLY A 235 -13.38 2.00 -17.87
N ARG A 236 -12.86 2.11 -19.10
CA ARG A 236 -11.51 2.64 -19.36
C ARG A 236 -11.35 4.09 -18.88
N ARG A 237 -12.37 4.94 -19.02
CA ARG A 237 -12.34 6.34 -18.53
C ARG A 237 -12.16 6.43 -17.02
N VAL A 238 -12.69 5.49 -16.23
CA VAL A 238 -12.49 5.47 -14.77
C VAL A 238 -11.03 5.18 -14.43
N ALA A 239 -10.46 4.14 -15.05
CA ALA A 239 -9.07 3.75 -14.80
C ALA A 239 -8.10 4.86 -15.24
N LEU A 240 -8.34 5.45 -16.41
CA LEU A 240 -7.58 6.61 -16.89
C LEU A 240 -7.75 7.82 -15.97
N GLY A 241 -8.96 8.08 -15.46
CA GLY A 241 -9.18 9.16 -14.51
C GLY A 241 -8.40 8.98 -13.21
N SER A 242 -8.32 7.76 -12.67
CA SER A 242 -7.46 7.46 -11.52
C SER A 242 -5.98 7.64 -11.83
N LEU A 243 -5.52 7.18 -13.00
CA LEU A 243 -4.13 7.39 -13.44
C LEU A 243 -3.81 8.87 -13.59
N LEU A 244 -4.67 9.65 -14.24
CA LEU A 244 -4.48 11.10 -14.44
C LEU A 244 -4.46 11.83 -13.11
N PHE A 245 -5.34 11.50 -12.17
CA PHE A 245 -5.31 12.06 -10.81
C PHE A 245 -3.97 11.80 -10.12
N LYS A 246 -3.47 10.56 -10.19
CA LYS A 246 -2.18 10.16 -9.62
C LYS A 246 -1.00 10.84 -10.30
N LEU A 247 -1.06 10.98 -11.63
CA LEU A 247 -0.03 11.66 -12.42
C LEU A 247 0.02 13.15 -12.07
N LEU A 248 -1.13 13.83 -12.03
CA LEU A 248 -1.22 15.24 -11.63
C LEU A 248 -0.74 15.44 -10.20
N GLY A 249 -1.16 14.58 -9.26
CA GLY A 249 -0.68 14.62 -7.88
C GLY A 249 0.84 14.42 -7.78
N SER A 250 1.40 13.50 -8.57
CA SER A 250 2.84 13.25 -8.62
C SER A 250 3.59 14.46 -9.22
N ALA A 251 3.12 14.99 -10.34
CA ALA A 251 3.70 16.16 -11.00
C ALA A 251 3.66 17.41 -10.11
N LEU A 252 2.61 17.54 -9.28
CA LEU A 252 2.47 18.63 -8.33
C LEU A 252 3.39 18.46 -7.11
N LEU A 253 3.56 17.24 -6.59
CA LEU A 253 4.29 17.01 -5.32
C LEU A 253 5.80 16.81 -5.51
N LEU A 254 6.24 16.14 -6.59
CA LEU A 254 7.66 15.82 -6.79
C LEU A 254 8.59 17.05 -6.78
N PRO A 255 8.25 18.19 -7.42
CA PRO A 255 9.10 19.38 -7.36
C PRO A 255 9.27 19.95 -5.95
N PHE A 256 8.29 19.72 -5.07
CA PHE A 256 8.28 20.24 -3.70
C PHE A 256 8.72 19.20 -2.67
N VAL A 257 9.17 18.01 -3.10
CA VAL A 257 9.46 16.89 -2.18
C VAL A 257 10.53 17.23 -1.14
N THR A 258 11.54 18.02 -1.52
CA THR A 258 12.58 18.49 -0.59
C THR A 258 11.98 19.39 0.50
N TYR A 259 11.16 20.36 0.11
CA TYR A 259 10.48 21.25 1.06
C TYR A 259 9.52 20.48 1.98
N LEU A 260 8.79 19.51 1.43
CA LEU A 260 7.91 18.63 2.21
C LEU A 260 8.70 17.80 3.22
N ALA A 261 9.83 17.22 2.82
CA ALA A 261 10.69 16.46 3.70
C ALA A 261 11.23 17.32 4.85
N ASP A 262 11.72 18.52 4.56
CA ASP A 262 12.23 19.44 5.58
C ASP A 262 11.12 19.91 6.53
N TRP A 263 9.93 20.21 6.00
CA TRP A 263 8.78 20.62 6.79
C TRP A 263 8.32 19.51 7.75
N MET A 264 8.22 18.27 7.27
CA MET A 264 7.89 17.12 8.12
C MET A 264 8.99 16.83 9.15
N ALA A 265 10.27 16.97 8.77
CA ALA A 265 11.38 16.81 9.69
C ALA A 265 11.35 17.86 10.83
N ARG A 266 10.93 19.10 10.53
CA ARG A 266 10.74 20.17 11.54
C ARG A 266 9.54 19.89 12.44
N LEU A 267 8.42 19.42 11.89
CA LEU A 267 7.26 19.03 12.70
C LEU A 267 7.56 17.88 13.65
N ALA A 268 8.37 16.92 13.20
CA ALA A 268 8.93 15.93 14.11
C ALA A 268 9.89 16.59 15.11
N GLY A 269 10.91 17.32 14.65
CA GLY A 269 11.90 17.97 15.53
C GLY A 269 11.34 18.92 16.60
N ALA A 270 10.22 19.60 16.34
CA ALA A 270 9.57 20.55 17.25
C ALA A 270 8.67 19.88 18.32
N GLY A 271 8.53 18.55 18.32
CA GLY A 271 7.70 17.85 19.31
C GLY A 271 8.02 16.39 19.62
N ARG A 272 8.82 15.67 18.81
CA ARG A 272 9.20 14.25 18.98
C ARG A 272 10.03 13.74 17.79
N ARG A 273 11.17 13.06 18.02
CA ARG A 273 12.15 12.61 16.99
C ARG A 273 11.46 12.09 15.73
N ALA A 274 12.05 12.28 14.53
CA ALA A 274 11.54 11.82 13.23
C ALA A 274 11.11 10.32 13.17
N GLY A 275 11.53 9.50 14.13
CA GLY A 275 11.03 8.15 14.37
C GLY A 275 9.66 8.05 15.04
N ASP A 276 8.99 9.14 15.40
CA ASP A 276 7.63 9.19 15.99
C ASP A 276 6.54 9.50 14.94
N LEU A 277 6.93 9.89 13.71
CA LEU A 277 5.98 9.96 12.58
C LEU A 277 5.54 8.55 12.16
N PHE A 278 6.32 7.53 12.52
CA PHE A 278 5.97 6.12 12.46
C PHE A 278 5.89 5.59 13.91
N PRO A 279 4.86 4.85 14.29
CA PRO A 279 4.70 4.33 15.66
C PRO A 279 5.87 3.38 16.03
N ARG A 280 6.18 3.37 17.32
CA ARG A 280 7.43 2.93 17.98
C ARG A 280 7.76 1.44 17.86
N VAL A 281 8.00 0.94 16.65
CA VAL A 281 8.43 -0.46 16.45
C VAL A 281 9.96 -0.62 16.52
N LEU A 282 10.74 0.47 16.52
CA LEU A 282 12.16 0.40 16.14
C LEU A 282 13.15 1.03 17.16
N GLN A 283 12.77 1.13 18.43
CA GLN A 283 13.65 1.70 19.47
C GLN A 283 14.02 0.73 20.61
N THR A 284 13.76 -0.57 20.43
CA THR A 284 14.23 -1.62 21.35
C THR A 284 14.96 -2.70 20.59
#